data_AF-A0A369QRC7-F1
#
_entry.id   AF-A0A369QRC7-F1
#
_cell.length_a   1.000
_cell.length_b   1.000
_cell.length_c   1.000
_cell.angle_alpha   90.00
_cell.angle_beta   90.00
_cell.angle_gamma   90.00
#
_symmetry.space_group_name_H-M   'P 1'
#
loop_
_entity.id
_entity.type
_entity.pdbx_description
1 polymer ?
#
loop_
_entity_poly.entity_id
_entity_poly.type
_entity_poly.pdbx_seq_one_letter_code
_entity_poly.pdbx_strand_id
1 'polypeptide(L)'
;MINVVFLLLIFFLMTAEIAPPPPFDLALPEAGATAAPEAEAGLTLAEGRASFAGAEGAAAWAALAAAAPERLVVRADAGMPAAEVAAALERATSLGVASVELAVRPR
;
A
#
# COMPACT_ATOMS: atom_id res chain seq x y z
N MET A 1 21.16 38.41 30.15
CA MET A 1 20.14 37.76 29.28
C MET A 1 20.57 37.63 27.83
N ILE A 2 21.48 38.48 27.34
CA ILE A 2 21.98 38.44 25.95
C ILE A 2 22.80 37.18 25.59
N ASN A 3 23.53 36.62 26.56
CA ASN A 3 24.46 35.49 26.33
C ASN A 3 23.74 34.23 25.81
N VAL A 4 22.55 33.92 26.31
CA VAL A 4 21.79 32.74 25.86
C VAL A 4 21.26 32.97 24.44
N VAL A 5 20.76 34.16 24.14
CA VAL A 5 20.24 34.50 22.80
C VAL A 5 21.37 34.47 21.76
N PHE A 6 22.55 34.97 22.09
CA PHE A 6 23.70 34.95 21.18
C PHE A 6 24.15 33.53 20.84
N LEU A 7 24.20 32.64 21.84
CA LEU A 7 24.53 31.23 21.62
C LEU A 7 23.46 30.52 20.78
N LEU A 8 22.18 30.86 20.97
CA LEU A 8 21.09 30.34 20.13
C LEU A 8 21.24 30.80 18.67
N LEU A 9 21.62 32.05 18.41
CA LEU A 9 21.82 32.54 17.05
C LEU A 9 23.00 31.86 16.35
N ILE A 10 24.12 31.64 17.05
CA ILE A 10 25.27 30.92 16.47
C ILE A 10 24.93 29.46 16.23
N PHE A 11 24.22 28.81 17.16
CA PHE A 11 23.78 27.43 16.98
C PHE A 11 22.82 27.30 15.79
N PHE A 12 21.89 28.24 15.66
CA PHE A 12 20.99 28.30 14.51
C PHE A 12 21.78 28.56 13.22
N LEU A 13 22.76 29.47 13.24
CA LEU A 13 23.60 29.75 12.07
C LEU A 13 24.47 28.56 11.67
N MET A 14 24.95 27.76 12.63
CA MET A 14 25.76 26.57 12.36
C MET A 14 24.95 25.42 11.77
N THR A 15 23.65 25.35 12.07
CA THR A 15 22.77 24.23 11.67
C THR A 15 21.69 24.60 10.66
N ALA A 16 21.55 25.88 10.30
CA ALA A 16 20.64 26.34 9.27
C ALA A 16 21.12 25.85 7.90
N GLU A 17 20.60 24.71 7.48
CA GLU A 17 20.84 24.17 6.16
C GLU A 17 19.78 24.72 5.18
N ILE A 18 20.22 25.22 4.03
CA ILE A 18 19.32 25.64 2.96
C ILE A 18 19.01 24.39 2.14
N ALA A 19 17.81 23.81 2.37
CA ALA A 19 17.35 22.70 1.56
C ALA A 19 17.22 23.14 0.09
N PRO A 20 17.79 22.39 -0.87
CA PRO A 20 17.59 22.67 -2.28
C PRO A 20 16.09 22.63 -2.59
N PRO A 21 15.57 23.59 -3.38
CA PRO A 21 14.19 23.50 -3.84
C PRO A 21 14.01 22.19 -4.62
N PRO A 22 12.84 21.55 -4.50
CA PRO A 22 12.56 20.35 -5.28
C PRO A 22 12.79 20.65 -6.78
N PRO A 23 13.30 19.69 -7.56
CA PRO A 23 13.67 19.90 -8.96
C PRO A 23 12.49 20.30 -9.87
N PHE A 24 11.26 20.16 -9.37
CA PHE A 24 10.02 20.54 -10.03
C PHE A 24 8.92 20.74 -8.98
N ASP A 25 8.02 21.69 -9.24
CA ASP A 25 6.80 21.86 -8.46
C ASP A 25 5.83 20.71 -8.79
N LEU A 26 5.71 19.75 -7.87
CA LEU A 26 4.73 18.67 -7.95
C LEU A 26 3.38 19.14 -7.42
N ALA A 27 2.38 19.25 -8.29
CA ALA A 27 0.99 19.18 -7.85
C ALA A 27 0.63 17.72 -7.59
N LEU A 28 0.74 17.29 -6.33
CA LEU A 28 0.24 15.97 -5.90
C LEU A 28 -1.29 16.00 -5.93
N PRO A 29 -1.97 14.95 -6.43
CA PRO A 29 -3.42 14.88 -6.38
C PRO A 29 -3.88 14.80 -4.92
N GLU A 30 -4.82 15.66 -4.53
CA GLU A 30 -5.44 15.58 -3.21
C GLU A 30 -6.28 14.31 -3.10
N ALA A 31 -5.93 13.43 -2.15
CA ALA A 31 -6.77 12.30 -1.78
C ALA A 31 -7.96 12.80 -0.94
N GLY A 32 -8.97 13.35 -1.61
CA GLY A 32 -10.22 13.78 -1.00
C GLY A 32 -11.25 12.66 -0.98
N ALA A 33 -11.14 11.69 -0.07
CA ALA A 33 -12.30 10.90 0.36
C ALA A 33 -12.01 10.10 1.62
N THR A 34 -12.63 10.52 2.73
CA THR A 34 -13.05 9.65 3.83
C THR A 34 -14.21 8.77 3.36
N ALA A 35 -13.98 7.96 2.34
CA ALA A 35 -14.86 6.87 1.98
C ALA A 35 -14.18 5.60 2.51
N ALA A 36 -14.82 4.90 3.44
CA ALA A 36 -14.51 3.49 3.61
C ALA A 36 -14.61 2.89 2.19
N PRO A 37 -13.53 2.28 1.65
CA PRO A 37 -13.54 1.85 0.27
C PRO A 37 -14.74 0.95 0.08
N GLU A 38 -15.59 1.38 -0.84
CA GLU A 38 -16.87 0.78 -1.16
C GLU A 38 -16.58 -0.61 -1.72
N ALA A 39 -16.59 -1.60 -0.82
CA ALA A 39 -16.27 -3.00 -1.05
C ALA A 39 -15.21 -3.25 -2.15
N GLU A 40 -13.96 -2.81 -1.89
CA GLU A 40 -12.81 -3.32 -2.66
C GLU A 40 -12.82 -4.85 -2.59
N ALA A 41 -12.74 -5.49 -3.75
CA ALA A 41 -12.66 -6.94 -3.87
C ALA A 41 -11.49 -7.43 -2.99
N GLY A 42 -11.81 -8.20 -1.95
CA GLY A 42 -10.83 -8.67 -0.97
C GLY A 42 -10.45 -10.13 -1.20
N LEU A 43 -9.23 -10.36 -1.66
CA LEU A 43 -8.67 -11.72 -1.73
C LEU A 43 -7.92 -12.01 -0.44
N THR A 44 -8.28 -13.08 0.27
CA THR A 44 -7.55 -13.52 1.46
C THR A 44 -6.70 -14.74 1.11
N LEU A 45 -5.42 -14.70 1.47
CA LEU A 45 -4.47 -15.79 1.33
C LEU A 45 -4.08 -16.27 2.74
N ALA A 46 -4.35 -17.53 3.03
CA ALA A 46 -3.95 -18.17 4.28
C ALA A 46 -3.53 -19.62 3.99
N GLU A 47 -2.41 -20.07 4.57
CA GLU A 47 -1.92 -21.45 4.42
C GLU A 47 -1.81 -21.91 2.94
N GLY A 48 -1.42 -21.00 2.04
CA GLY A 48 -1.34 -21.29 0.59
C GLY A 48 -2.70 -21.42 -0.13
N ARG A 49 -3.82 -21.14 0.55
CA ARG A 49 -5.17 -21.15 -0.02
C ARG A 49 -5.69 -19.74 -0.22
N ALA A 50 -6.38 -19.54 -1.35
CA ALA A 50 -7.06 -18.29 -1.67
C ALA A 50 -8.54 -18.37 -1.30
N SER A 51 -9.08 -17.28 -0.75
CA SER A 51 -10.50 -17.11 -0.47
C SER A 51 -11.00 -15.79 -1.05
N PHE A 52 -12.09 -15.85 -1.81
CA PHE A 52 -12.71 -14.71 -2.47
C PHE A 52 -14.22 -14.86 -2.48
N ALA A 53 -14.96 -13.86 -1.99
CA ALA A 53 -16.42 -13.83 -1.96
C ALA A 53 -17.09 -15.10 -1.40
N GLY A 54 -16.46 -15.77 -0.42
CA GLY A 54 -16.96 -17.01 0.19
C GLY A 54 -16.59 -18.30 -0.56
N ALA A 55 -15.91 -18.20 -1.70
CA ALA A 55 -15.31 -19.34 -2.39
C ALA A 55 -13.85 -19.54 -1.94
N GLU A 56 -13.37 -20.79 -1.94
CA GLU A 56 -12.01 -21.15 -1.54
C GLU A 56 -11.25 -21.89 -2.66
N GLY A 57 -9.91 -21.80 -2.62
CA GLY A 57 -9.01 -22.51 -3.52
C GLY A 57 -9.27 -22.17 -4.98
N ALA A 58 -9.45 -23.19 -5.82
CA ALA A 58 -9.68 -23.00 -7.26
C ALA A 58 -10.98 -22.22 -7.55
N ALA A 59 -12.01 -22.37 -6.73
CA ALA A 59 -13.29 -21.67 -6.90
C ALA A 59 -13.13 -20.16 -6.61
N ALA A 60 -12.27 -19.78 -5.67
CA ALA A 60 -11.94 -18.39 -5.40
C ALA A 60 -11.32 -17.70 -6.63
N TRP A 61 -10.39 -18.38 -7.30
CA TRP A 61 -9.74 -17.87 -8.51
C TRP A 61 -10.72 -17.75 -9.69
N ALA A 62 -11.62 -18.72 -9.85
CA ALA A 62 -12.66 -18.65 -10.88
C ALA A 62 -13.65 -17.50 -10.62
N ALA A 63 -14.05 -17.31 -9.36
CA ALA A 63 -14.91 -16.20 -8.96
C ALA A 63 -14.21 -14.84 -9.15
N LEU A 64 -12.91 -14.76 -8.85
CA LEU A 64 -12.11 -13.56 -9.10
C LEU A 64 -12.02 -13.23 -10.59
N ALA A 65 -11.78 -14.23 -11.44
CA ALA A 65 -11.74 -14.08 -12.89
C ALA A 65 -13.10 -13.63 -13.47
N ALA A 66 -14.20 -14.14 -12.93
CA ALA A 66 -15.55 -13.75 -13.36
C ALA A 66 -15.93 -12.34 -12.88
N ALA A 67 -15.48 -11.96 -11.69
CA ALA A 67 -15.73 -10.63 -11.14
C ALA A 67 -14.88 -9.55 -11.81
N ALA A 68 -13.65 -9.89 -12.24
CA ALA A 68 -12.69 -8.99 -12.89
C ALA A 68 -12.66 -7.57 -12.27
N PRO A 69 -12.42 -7.45 -10.95
CA PRO A 69 -12.47 -6.15 -10.29
C PRO A 69 -11.35 -5.24 -10.79
N GLU A 70 -11.63 -3.94 -10.91
CA GLU A 70 -10.62 -2.95 -11.28
C GLU A 70 -9.52 -2.81 -10.22
N ARG A 71 -9.89 -2.98 -8.95
CA ARG A 71 -8.98 -2.93 -7.80
C ARG A 71 -9.20 -4.13 -6.90
N LEU A 72 -8.12 -4.84 -6.59
CA LEU A 72 -8.11 -6.01 -5.70
C LEU A 72 -7.16 -5.76 -4.53
N VAL A 73 -7.67 -5.90 -3.31
CA VAL A 73 -6.84 -5.89 -2.11
C VAL A 73 -6.56 -7.32 -1.68
N VAL A 74 -5.27 -7.69 -1.66
CA VAL A 74 -4.80 -9.00 -1.23
C VAL A 74 -4.35 -8.92 0.22
N ARG A 75 -4.92 -9.79 1.06
CA ARG A 75 -4.58 -9.95 2.48
C ARG A 75 -3.90 -11.30 2.65
N ALA A 76 -2.59 -11.30 2.88
CA ALA A 76 -1.84 -12.52 3.14
C ALA A 76 -1.56 -12.69 4.64
N ASP A 77 -1.50 -13.94 5.11
CA ASP A 77 -1.02 -14.25 6.45
C ASP A 77 0.47 -13.86 6.61
N ALA A 78 0.84 -13.33 7.78
CA ALA A 78 2.18 -12.83 8.06
C ALA A 78 3.26 -13.91 8.06
N GLY A 79 2.89 -15.17 8.28
CA GLY A 79 3.78 -16.33 8.24
C GLY A 79 4.02 -16.90 6.85
N MET A 80 3.33 -16.39 5.82
CA MET A 80 3.48 -16.93 4.46
C MET A 80 4.82 -16.57 3.83
N PRO A 81 5.45 -17.51 3.10
CA PRO A 81 6.62 -17.21 2.29
C PRO A 81 6.32 -16.12 1.27
N ALA A 82 7.22 -15.13 1.16
CA ALA A 82 7.07 -14.03 0.20
C ALA A 82 6.90 -14.51 -1.26
N ALA A 83 7.54 -15.64 -1.61
CA ALA A 83 7.41 -16.25 -2.92
C ALA A 83 5.98 -16.74 -3.23
N GLU A 84 5.27 -17.28 -2.23
CA GLU A 84 3.87 -17.73 -2.41
C GLU A 84 2.93 -16.54 -2.56
N VAL A 85 3.16 -15.47 -1.79
CA VAL A 85 2.41 -14.22 -1.92
C VAL A 85 2.64 -13.58 -3.28
N ALA A 86 3.89 -13.51 -3.74
CA ALA A 86 4.23 -12.98 -5.06
C ALA A 86 3.57 -13.78 -6.19
N ALA A 87 3.62 -15.11 -6.14
CA ALA A 87 2.97 -15.98 -7.13
C ALA A 87 1.45 -15.78 -7.16
N ALA A 88 0.82 -15.54 -6.01
CA ALA A 88 -0.61 -15.25 -5.93
C ALA A 88 -0.96 -13.87 -6.53
N LEU A 89 -0.11 -12.85 -6.32
CA LEU A 89 -0.28 -11.51 -6.92
C LEU A 89 -0.13 -11.56 -8.45
N GLU A 90 0.87 -12.27 -8.96
CA GLU A 90 1.05 -12.49 -10.40
C GLU A 90 -0.16 -13.20 -11.01
N ARG A 91 -0.65 -14.24 -10.33
CA ARG A 91 -1.86 -14.97 -10.76
C ARG A 91 -3.07 -14.05 -10.81
N ALA A 92 -3.30 -13.20 -9.80
CA ALA A 92 -4.40 -12.24 -9.81
C ALA A 92 -4.30 -11.26 -10.99
N THR A 93 -3.09 -10.76 -11.27
CA THR A 93 -2.83 -9.85 -12.40
C THR A 93 -3.08 -10.54 -13.74
N SER A 94 -2.70 -11.81 -13.89
CA SER A 94 -2.95 -12.60 -15.11
C SER A 94 -4.44 -12.83 -15.40
N LEU A 95 -5.31 -12.69 -14.39
CA LEU A 95 -6.76 -12.79 -14.53
C LEU A 95 -7.42 -11.47 -14.97
N GLY A 96 -6.62 -10.43 -15.28
CA GLY A 96 -7.11 -9.16 -15.81
C GLY A 96 -7.43 -8.10 -14.76
N VAL A 97 -6.98 -8.29 -13.52
CA VAL A 97 -7.11 -7.28 -12.46
C VAL A 97 -6.15 -6.13 -12.75
N ALA A 98 -6.68 -4.92 -12.90
CA ALA A 98 -5.91 -3.75 -13.31
C ALA A 98 -5.01 -3.19 -12.20
N SER A 99 -5.45 -3.27 -10.94
CA SER A 99 -4.69 -2.86 -9.76
C SER A 99 -4.77 -3.90 -8.66
N VAL A 100 -3.61 -4.38 -8.21
CA VAL A 100 -3.50 -5.34 -7.11
C VAL A 100 -2.69 -4.69 -5.98
N GLU A 101 -3.32 -4.51 -4.82
CA GLU A 101 -2.71 -3.89 -3.64
C GLU A 101 -2.54 -4.93 -2.53
N LEU A 102 -1.34 -5.02 -1.94
CA LEU A 102 -1.08 -5.90 -0.79
C LEU A 102 -1.35 -5.14 0.51
N ALA A 103 -2.33 -5.60 1.30
CA ALA A 103 -2.60 -5.05 2.61
C ALA A 103 -1.51 -5.47 3.61
N VAL A 104 -0.80 -4.50 4.16
CA VAL A 104 0.18 -4.69 5.25
C VAL A 104 -0.40 -4.21 6.57
N ARG A 105 -0.12 -4.93 7.66
CA ARG A 105 -0.45 -4.40 9.00
C ARG A 105 0.56 -3.32 9.38
N PRO A 106 0.13 -2.11 9.78
CA PRO A 106 1.03 -1.13 10.37
C PRO A 106 1.60 -1.68 11.68
N ARG A 107 2.85 -1.31 11.96
CA ARG A 107 3.61 -1.77 13.12
C ARG A 107 3.35 -0.91 14.35
#